data_AF-A0A7W6LF51-F1
#
_entry.id   AF-A0A7W6LF51-F1
#
_cell.length_a   1.000
_cell.length_b   1.000
_cell.length_c   1.000
_cell.angle_alpha   90.00
_cell.angle_beta   90.00
_cell.angle_gamma   90.00
#
_symmetry.space_group_name_H-M   'P 1'
#
loop_
_entity.id
_entity.type
_entity.pdbx_description
1 polymer ?
#
loop_
_entity_poly.entity_id
_entity_poly.type
_entity_poly.pdbx_seq_one_letter_code
_entity_poly.pdbx_strand_id
1 'polypeptide(L)'
;MMSGREIFTENARRTLRNIGMTHLDPAHGAAVEAVRWCLAVRGRPTHHRLAFLEAESPALLAYLEAVASSGNSASWRTAEERVRLHAELLRDRFDQSCPRPWLAAIWHVLPELAAIGQTLLDRATERNDFASDISPAMCPAEDGSGEGDKGTGGRSGAAGTTAKPRPSFRLALPTVVVKLTDQEKKVLDLGDDETDDSALTLTSDDSNEDDSVVGPRFRGGPK
;
A
#
# COMPACT_ATOMS: atom_id res chain seq x y z
N MET A 1 -23.60 -28.45 -2.23
CA MET A 1 -23.30 -27.10 -1.67
C MET A 1 -21.99 -26.64 -2.28
N MET A 2 -21.89 -25.37 -2.70
CA MET A 2 -20.62 -24.82 -3.18
C MET A 2 -19.75 -24.39 -1.99
N SER A 3 -18.46 -24.68 -2.05
CA SER A 3 -17.45 -24.20 -1.10
C SER A 3 -17.22 -22.70 -1.25
N GLY A 4 -16.69 -22.05 -0.21
CA GLY A 4 -16.35 -20.62 -0.23
C GLY A 4 -15.38 -20.24 -1.36
N ARG A 5 -14.45 -21.14 -1.71
CA ARG A 5 -13.48 -20.94 -2.79
C ARG A 5 -14.16 -20.96 -4.17
N GLU A 6 -15.12 -21.85 -4.36
CA GLU A 6 -15.90 -21.92 -5.60
C GLU A 6 -16.77 -20.67 -5.77
N ILE A 7 -17.38 -20.19 -4.68
CA ILE A 7 -18.15 -18.94 -4.69
C ILE A 7 -17.25 -17.76 -5.07
N PHE A 8 -16.06 -17.65 -4.47
CA PHE A 8 -15.09 -16.60 -4.81
C PHE A 8 -14.68 -16.65 -6.29
N THR A 9 -14.37 -17.86 -6.79
CA THR A 9 -13.96 -18.06 -8.19
C THR A 9 -15.09 -17.74 -9.17
N GLU A 10 -16.32 -18.13 -8.85
CA GLU A 10 -17.48 -17.83 -9.69
C GLU A 10 -17.80 -16.33 -9.69
N ASN A 11 -17.67 -15.66 -8.55
CA ASN A 11 -17.82 -14.21 -8.46
C ASN A 11 -16.76 -13.49 -9.31
N ALA A 12 -15.51 -13.94 -9.31
CA ALA A 12 -14.46 -13.39 -10.17
C ALA A 12 -14.82 -13.48 -11.66
N ARG A 13 -15.27 -14.66 -12.13
CA ARG A 13 -15.72 -14.84 -13.52
C ARG A 13 -16.96 -13.99 -13.85
N ARG A 14 -17.90 -13.89 -12.91
CA ARG A 14 -19.09 -13.04 -13.05
C ARG A 14 -18.70 -11.56 -13.16
N THR A 15 -17.72 -11.11 -12.39
CA THR A 15 -17.19 -9.74 -12.47
C THR A 15 -16.64 -9.46 -13.87
N LEU A 16 -15.83 -10.37 -14.45
CA LEU A 16 -15.32 -10.21 -15.81
C LEU A 16 -16.43 -10.14 -16.87
N ARG A 17 -17.46 -10.99 -16.76
CA ARG A 17 -18.66 -10.88 -17.62
C ARG A 17 -19.34 -9.52 -17.49
N ASN A 18 -19.49 -9.01 -16.27
CA ASN A 18 -20.18 -7.76 -16.00
C ASN A 18 -19.44 -6.51 -16.50
N ILE A 19 -18.13 -6.59 -16.73
CA ILE A 19 -17.31 -5.50 -17.27
C ILE A 19 -16.91 -5.74 -18.73
N GLY A 20 -17.44 -6.79 -19.38
CA GLY A 20 -17.16 -7.10 -20.78
C GLY A 20 -15.74 -7.65 -21.06
N MET A 21 -15.04 -8.15 -20.03
CA MET A 21 -13.63 -8.59 -20.12
C MET A 21 -13.47 -10.11 -19.90
N THR A 22 -14.36 -10.92 -20.47
CA THR A 22 -14.34 -12.39 -20.33
C THR A 22 -13.11 -13.08 -20.91
N HIS A 23 -12.35 -12.38 -21.74
CA HIS A 23 -11.11 -12.87 -22.36
C HIS A 23 -9.90 -12.79 -21.41
N LEU A 24 -10.00 -12.08 -20.28
CA LEU A 24 -8.94 -11.98 -19.29
C LEU A 24 -8.92 -13.18 -18.34
N ASP A 25 -7.75 -13.43 -17.72
CA ASP A 25 -7.65 -14.43 -16.65
C ASP A 25 -8.58 -14.06 -15.48
N PRO A 26 -9.29 -15.04 -14.87
CA PRO A 26 -10.15 -14.81 -13.70
C PRO A 26 -9.51 -14.05 -12.54
N ALA A 27 -8.18 -14.05 -12.41
CA ALA A 27 -7.45 -13.26 -11.43
C ALA A 27 -7.78 -11.76 -11.52
N HIS A 28 -8.03 -11.22 -12.72
CA HIS A 28 -8.44 -9.82 -12.89
C HIS A 28 -9.80 -9.56 -12.25
N GLY A 29 -10.76 -10.48 -12.45
CA GLY A 29 -12.07 -10.39 -11.81
C GLY A 29 -12.01 -10.57 -10.29
N ALA A 30 -11.07 -11.39 -9.81
CA ALA A 30 -10.83 -11.62 -8.39
C ALA A 30 -10.25 -10.37 -7.70
N ALA A 31 -9.31 -9.67 -8.34
CA ALA A 31 -8.77 -8.40 -7.85
C ALA A 31 -9.85 -7.33 -7.73
N VAL A 32 -10.70 -7.17 -8.75
CA VAL A 32 -11.84 -6.25 -8.72
C VAL A 32 -12.81 -6.62 -7.60
N GLU A 33 -13.11 -7.91 -7.43
CA GLU A 33 -14.01 -8.38 -6.37
C GLU A 33 -13.43 -8.09 -4.98
N ALA A 34 -12.12 -8.31 -4.78
CA ALA A 34 -11.46 -8.03 -3.52
C ALA A 34 -11.53 -6.54 -3.15
N VAL A 35 -11.20 -5.65 -4.08
CA VAL A 35 -11.30 -4.19 -3.86
C VAL A 35 -12.74 -3.77 -3.62
N ARG A 36 -13.68 -4.23 -4.45
CA ARG A 36 -15.12 -3.95 -4.27
C ARG A 36 -15.61 -4.36 -2.89
N TRP A 37 -15.24 -5.55 -2.43
CA TRP A 37 -15.63 -6.05 -1.12
C TRP A 37 -15.04 -5.18 -0.01
N CYS A 38 -13.74 -4.85 -0.08
CA CYS A 38 -13.08 -4.00 0.91
C CYS A 38 -13.70 -2.60 0.99
N LEU A 39 -14.02 -1.98 -0.15
CA LEU A 39 -14.74 -0.69 -0.19
C LEU A 39 -16.13 -0.78 0.44
N ALA A 40 -16.85 -1.88 0.22
CA ALA A 40 -18.20 -2.08 0.75
C ALA A 40 -18.21 -2.31 2.27
N VAL A 41 -17.30 -3.13 2.78
CA VAL A 41 -17.23 -3.45 4.23
C VAL A 41 -16.34 -2.48 5.01
N ARG A 42 -15.55 -1.65 4.32
CA ARG A 42 -14.53 -0.76 4.88
C ARG A 42 -13.58 -1.50 5.82
N GLY A 43 -13.04 -2.62 5.34
CA GLY A 43 -12.23 -3.54 6.13
C GLY A 43 -11.15 -4.25 5.34
N ARG A 44 -10.29 -4.97 6.06
CA ARG A 44 -9.16 -5.75 5.51
C ARG A 44 -9.66 -6.94 4.69
N PRO A 45 -8.97 -7.33 3.61
CA PRO A 45 -9.24 -8.57 2.90
C PRO A 45 -9.22 -9.79 3.86
N THR A 46 -10.13 -10.75 3.65
CA THR A 46 -10.23 -11.96 4.48
C THR A 46 -10.34 -13.23 3.63
N HIS A 47 -10.01 -14.37 4.25
CA HIS A 47 -10.17 -15.71 3.68
C HIS A 47 -9.57 -15.85 2.27
N HIS A 48 -10.38 -16.19 1.26
CA HIS A 48 -9.94 -16.42 -0.11
C HIS A 48 -9.44 -15.16 -0.82
N ARG A 49 -9.88 -13.96 -0.39
CA ARG A 49 -9.38 -12.70 -0.94
C ARG A 49 -7.97 -12.43 -0.47
N LEU A 50 -7.72 -12.63 0.82
CA LEU A 50 -6.38 -12.50 1.41
C LEU A 50 -5.41 -13.47 0.73
N ALA A 51 -5.73 -14.77 0.72
CA ALA A 51 -4.88 -15.78 0.10
C ALA A 51 -4.63 -15.53 -1.41
N PHE A 52 -5.62 -14.98 -2.13
CA PHE A 52 -5.45 -14.58 -3.52
C PHE A 52 -4.49 -13.39 -3.65
N LEU A 53 -4.67 -12.33 -2.86
CA LEU A 53 -3.85 -11.12 -2.95
C LEU A 53 -2.41 -11.38 -2.51
N GLU A 54 -2.18 -12.19 -1.47
CA GLU A 54 -0.84 -12.62 -1.07
C GLU A 54 -0.10 -13.33 -2.20
N ALA A 55 -0.82 -14.16 -2.97
CA ALA A 55 -0.23 -14.92 -4.06
C ALA A 55 -0.08 -14.13 -5.36
N GLU A 56 -0.97 -13.19 -5.65
CA GLU A 56 -1.11 -12.58 -6.99
C GLU A 56 -0.75 -11.09 -7.03
N SER A 57 -0.95 -10.35 -5.92
CA SER A 57 -0.58 -8.93 -5.85
C SER A 57 -0.38 -8.47 -4.39
N PRO A 58 0.81 -8.72 -3.82
CA PRO A 58 1.18 -8.24 -2.49
C PRO A 58 1.09 -6.71 -2.38
N ALA A 59 1.39 -5.98 -3.46
CA ALA A 59 1.27 -4.54 -3.49
C ALA A 59 -0.19 -4.09 -3.31
N LEU A 60 -1.14 -4.69 -4.03
CA LEU A 60 -2.56 -4.39 -3.84
C LEU A 60 -3.05 -4.76 -2.43
N LEU A 61 -2.53 -5.86 -1.85
CA LEU A 61 -2.79 -6.22 -0.45
C LEU A 61 -2.33 -5.11 0.49
N ALA A 62 -1.08 -4.67 0.36
CA ALA A 62 -0.49 -3.64 1.22
C ALA A 62 -1.30 -2.33 1.19
N TYR A 63 -1.76 -1.91 0.01
CA TYR A 63 -2.65 -0.76 -0.12
C TYR A 63 -3.95 -0.94 0.67
N LEU A 64 -4.65 -2.06 0.47
CA LEU A 64 -5.94 -2.33 1.13
C LEU A 64 -5.79 -2.46 2.65
N GLU A 65 -4.68 -3.04 3.11
CA GLU A 65 -4.36 -3.14 4.53
C GLU A 65 -4.03 -1.78 5.13
N ALA A 66 -3.29 -0.91 4.44
CA ALA A 66 -2.99 0.44 4.90
C ALA A 66 -4.27 1.27 5.04
N VAL A 67 -5.14 1.26 4.02
CA VAL A 67 -6.44 1.94 4.05
C VAL A 67 -7.31 1.43 5.20
N ALA A 68 -7.30 0.12 5.46
CA ALA A 68 -8.07 -0.46 6.55
C ALA A 68 -7.46 -0.18 7.93
N SER A 69 -6.14 -0.11 8.04
CA SER A 69 -5.41 0.05 9.30
C SER A 69 -5.40 1.49 9.80
N SER A 70 -5.56 2.47 8.92
CA SER A 70 -5.70 3.88 9.33
C SER A 70 -6.90 4.11 10.26
N GLY A 71 -7.88 3.20 10.25
CA GLY A 71 -9.12 3.30 11.03
C GLY A 71 -9.98 4.52 10.68
N ASN A 72 -9.57 5.32 9.68
CA ASN A 72 -10.14 6.61 9.37
C ASN A 72 -11.11 6.49 8.19
N SER A 73 -12.34 6.98 8.38
CA SER A 73 -13.33 7.11 7.29
C SER A 73 -12.81 7.92 6.09
N ALA A 74 -11.84 8.82 6.31
CA ALA A 74 -11.21 9.60 5.26
C ALA A 74 -10.41 8.73 4.28
N SER A 75 -9.66 7.73 4.75
CA SER A 75 -8.87 6.86 3.87
C SER A 75 -9.76 6.07 2.90
N TRP A 76 -10.89 5.53 3.40
CA TRP A 76 -11.88 4.87 2.56
C TRP A 76 -12.56 5.82 1.58
N ARG A 77 -12.89 7.05 2.02
CA ARG A 77 -13.45 8.08 1.13
C ARG A 77 -12.48 8.44 0.00
N THR A 78 -11.19 8.58 0.31
CA THR A 78 -10.16 8.87 -0.67
C THR A 78 -10.00 7.72 -1.69
N ALA A 79 -10.01 6.46 -1.23
CA ALA A 79 -10.00 5.30 -2.12
C ALA A 79 -11.23 5.27 -3.04
N GLU A 80 -12.42 5.55 -2.49
CA GLU A 80 -13.67 5.61 -3.24
C GLU A 80 -13.69 6.77 -4.25
N GLU A 81 -13.17 7.94 -3.88
CA GLU A 81 -13.07 9.11 -4.75
C GLU A 81 -12.20 8.81 -5.98
N ARG A 82 -11.07 8.12 -5.79
CA ARG A 82 -10.22 7.72 -6.91
C ARG A 82 -10.97 6.80 -7.88
N VAL A 83 -11.76 5.84 -7.38
CA VAL A 83 -12.62 5.00 -8.22
C VAL A 83 -13.70 5.84 -8.92
N ARG A 84 -14.29 6.82 -8.22
CA ARG A 84 -15.32 7.71 -8.75
C ARG A 84 -14.80 8.54 -9.93
N LEU A 85 -13.61 9.10 -9.83
CA LEU A 85 -12.97 9.84 -10.93
C LEU A 85 -12.83 8.97 -12.19
N HIS A 86 -12.39 7.71 -12.04
CA HIS A 86 -12.34 6.76 -13.15
C HIS A 86 -13.73 6.43 -13.70
N ALA A 87 -14.74 6.29 -12.82
CA ALA A 87 -16.11 6.05 -13.26
C ALA A 87 -16.70 7.20 -14.07
N GLU A 88 -16.36 8.45 -13.74
CA GLU A 88 -16.74 9.65 -14.49
C GLU A 88 -16.03 9.69 -15.84
N LEU A 89 -14.71 9.47 -15.87
CA LEU A 89 -13.96 9.40 -17.13
C LEU A 89 -14.48 8.31 -18.09
N LEU A 90 -14.89 7.15 -17.55
CA LEU A 90 -15.48 6.08 -18.35
C LEU A 90 -16.86 6.47 -18.88
N ARG A 91 -17.66 7.21 -18.09
CA ARG A 91 -18.96 7.71 -18.54
C ARG A 91 -18.81 8.69 -19.70
N ASP A 92 -17.82 9.57 -19.63
CA ASP A 92 -17.60 10.61 -20.64
C ASP A 92 -17.00 10.06 -21.94
N ARG A 93 -16.23 8.97 -21.87
CA ARG A 93 -15.55 8.37 -23.03
C ARG A 93 -16.36 7.28 -23.72
N PHE A 94 -17.28 6.63 -23.03
CA PHE A 94 -18.01 5.48 -23.56
C PHE A 94 -19.53 5.74 -23.49
N ASP A 95 -20.12 6.11 -24.63
CA ASP A 95 -21.54 6.46 -24.77
C ASP A 95 -22.52 5.32 -24.43
N GLN A 96 -22.07 4.05 -24.32
CA GLN A 96 -22.89 2.96 -23.74
C GLN A 96 -22.17 1.62 -23.49
N SER A 97 -22.75 0.87 -22.54
CA SER A 97 -22.77 -0.59 -22.38
C SER A 97 -21.68 -1.29 -21.56
N CYS A 98 -21.20 -0.68 -20.47
CA CYS A 98 -20.74 -1.49 -19.34
C CYS A 98 -21.93 -1.75 -18.39
N PRO A 99 -22.39 -3.00 -18.21
CA PRO A 99 -23.48 -3.33 -17.28
C PRO A 99 -23.23 -2.86 -15.85
N ARG A 100 -21.94 -2.74 -15.46
CA ARG A 100 -21.51 -2.33 -14.13
C ARG A 100 -20.34 -1.35 -14.22
N PRO A 101 -20.60 -0.05 -14.51
CA PRO A 101 -19.55 0.94 -14.72
C PRO A 101 -18.65 1.11 -13.50
N TRP A 102 -19.19 0.96 -12.30
CA TRP A 102 -18.39 0.98 -11.06
C TRP A 102 -17.36 -0.16 -10.99
N LEU A 103 -17.70 -1.37 -11.45
CA LEU A 103 -16.74 -2.48 -11.46
C LEU A 103 -15.66 -2.29 -12.52
N ALA A 104 -16.02 -1.70 -13.66
CA ALA A 104 -15.03 -1.32 -14.67
C ALA A 104 -14.10 -0.23 -14.15
N ALA A 105 -14.62 0.79 -13.46
CA ALA A 105 -13.80 1.81 -12.82
C ALA A 105 -12.83 1.21 -11.80
N ILE A 106 -13.29 0.26 -10.96
CA ILE A 106 -12.40 -0.48 -10.05
C ILE A 106 -11.30 -1.20 -10.85
N TRP A 107 -11.63 -1.87 -11.95
CA TRP A 107 -10.66 -2.56 -12.79
C TRP A 107 -9.60 -1.59 -13.34
N HIS A 108 -10.01 -0.44 -13.85
CA HIS A 108 -9.12 0.57 -14.41
C HIS A 108 -8.21 1.22 -13.37
N VAL A 109 -8.64 1.32 -12.11
CA VAL A 109 -7.82 1.89 -11.02
C VAL A 109 -6.88 0.87 -10.38
N LEU A 110 -7.05 -0.45 -10.61
CA LEU A 110 -6.20 -1.49 -10.00
C LEU A 110 -4.70 -1.22 -10.14
N PRO A 111 -4.18 -0.81 -11.31
CA PRO A 111 -2.76 -0.51 -11.47
C PRO A 111 -2.30 0.62 -10.55
N GLU A 112 -3.14 1.65 -10.38
CA GLU A 112 -2.81 2.77 -9.50
C GLU A 112 -2.80 2.35 -8.04
N LEU A 113 -3.81 1.59 -7.59
CA LEU A 113 -3.86 1.10 -6.21
C LEU A 113 -2.66 0.19 -5.90
N ALA A 114 -2.29 -0.68 -6.85
CA ALA A 114 -1.12 -1.53 -6.72
C ALA A 114 0.18 -0.70 -6.70
N ALA A 115 0.30 0.34 -7.52
CA ALA A 115 1.47 1.22 -7.50
C ALA A 115 1.62 1.94 -6.14
N ILE A 116 0.53 2.47 -5.58
CA ILE A 116 0.54 3.08 -4.24
C ILE A 116 0.93 2.03 -3.18
N GLY A 117 0.35 0.84 -3.29
CA GLY A 117 0.72 -0.29 -2.44
C GLY A 117 2.19 -0.67 -2.52
N GLN A 118 2.78 -0.60 -3.71
CA GLN A 118 4.22 -0.82 -3.89
C GLN A 118 5.04 0.25 -3.18
N THR A 119 4.66 1.53 -3.27
CA THR A 119 5.36 2.61 -2.53
C THR A 119 5.33 2.42 -1.02
N LEU A 120 4.24 1.85 -0.48
CA LEU A 120 4.14 1.50 0.95
C LEU A 120 5.09 0.36 1.34
N LEU A 121 5.20 -0.65 0.47
CA LEU A 121 6.14 -1.76 0.67
C LEU A 121 7.59 -1.28 0.59
N ASP A 122 7.92 -0.44 -0.39
CA ASP A 122 9.26 0.11 -0.59
C ASP A 122 9.71 0.93 0.63
N ARG A 123 8.84 1.82 1.15
CA ARG A 123 9.12 2.58 2.38
C ARG A 123 9.30 1.68 3.61
N ALA A 124 8.52 0.61 3.69
CA ALA A 124 8.64 -0.36 4.79
C ALA A 124 9.96 -1.13 4.74
N THR A 125 10.47 -1.46 3.54
CA THR A 125 11.80 -2.06 3.37
C THR A 125 12.90 -1.07 3.72
N GLU A 126 12.82 0.18 3.26
CA GLU A 126 13.80 1.22 3.59
C GLU A 126 13.91 1.42 5.11
N ARG A 127 12.77 1.55 5.80
CA ARG A 127 12.74 1.69 7.27
C ARG A 127 13.39 0.50 7.99
N ASN A 128 13.21 -0.72 7.49
CA ASN A 128 13.81 -1.92 8.08
C ASN A 128 15.33 -2.01 7.82
N ASP A 129 15.79 -1.55 6.65
CA ASP A 129 17.21 -1.49 6.33
C ASP A 129 17.94 -0.50 7.26
N PHE A 130 17.37 0.69 7.49
CA PHE A 130 17.90 1.66 8.46
C PHE A 130 17.88 1.13 9.91
N ALA A 131 16.87 0.33 10.30
CA ALA A 131 16.82 -0.28 11.62
C ALA A 131 17.85 -1.41 11.80
N SER A 132 18.25 -2.08 10.71
CA SER A 132 19.20 -3.20 10.74
C SER A 132 20.67 -2.74 10.75
N ASP A 133 20.95 -1.50 10.30
CA ASP A 133 22.28 -0.88 10.36
C ASP A 133 22.69 -0.43 11.79
N ILE A 134 21.77 -0.48 12.76
CA ILE A 134 22.09 -0.34 14.18
C ILE A 134 22.38 -1.74 14.77
N SER A 135 23.43 -2.40 14.26
CA SER A 135 24.01 -3.54 14.99
C SER A 135 24.75 -3.01 16.22
N PRO A 136 24.47 -3.51 17.45
CA PRO A 136 25.30 -3.18 18.60
C PRO A 136 26.71 -3.70 18.34
N ALA A 137 27.69 -2.80 18.46
CA ALA A 137 29.10 -3.10 18.33
C ALA A 137 29.46 -4.36 19.14
N MET A 138 30.06 -5.34 18.46
CA MET A 138 30.68 -6.50 19.09
C MET A 138 31.71 -6.02 20.13
N CYS A 139 31.51 -6.40 21.39
CA CYS A 139 32.61 -6.48 22.35
C CYS A 139 33.34 -7.81 22.15
N PRO A 140 34.68 -7.84 22.03
CA PRO A 140 35.43 -9.08 22.00
C PRO A 140 35.59 -9.59 23.45
N ALA A 141 35.34 -10.87 23.65
CA ALA A 141 35.84 -11.59 24.82
C ALA A 141 36.37 -12.94 24.35
N GLU A 142 37.70 -13.06 24.39
CA GLU A 142 38.46 -14.30 24.32
C GLU A 142 38.05 -15.22 25.48
N ASP A 143 37.84 -16.52 25.22
CA ASP A 143 38.84 -17.57 25.44
C ASP A 143 38.19 -18.97 25.56
N GLY A 144 38.86 -20.00 25.01
CA GLY A 144 38.72 -21.37 25.53
C GLY A 144 38.43 -22.52 24.53
N SER A 145 39.46 -22.95 23.81
CA SER A 145 39.96 -24.35 23.68
C SER A 145 39.02 -25.51 23.28
N GLY A 146 39.41 -26.26 22.23
CA GLY A 146 38.91 -27.63 22.00
C GLY A 146 39.17 -28.19 20.59
N GLU A 147 40.24 -28.96 20.46
CA GLU A 147 40.87 -29.52 19.26
C GLU A 147 40.09 -30.66 18.56
N GLY A 148 40.18 -30.76 17.22
CA GLY A 148 39.52 -31.82 16.45
C GLY A 148 39.90 -31.82 14.95
N ASP A 149 41.11 -32.30 14.68
CA ASP A 149 41.69 -32.58 13.36
C ASP A 149 40.86 -33.57 12.51
N LYS A 150 40.57 -33.20 11.24
CA LYS A 150 40.84 -34.02 10.04
C LYS A 150 40.39 -33.30 8.77
N GLY A 151 41.36 -32.88 7.96
CA GLY A 151 41.13 -32.44 6.58
C GLY A 151 40.78 -33.59 5.63
N THR A 152 40.13 -33.26 4.52
CA THR A 152 40.45 -33.78 3.18
C THR A 152 39.75 -32.91 2.13
N GLY A 153 40.52 -32.52 1.12
CA GLY A 153 40.07 -31.62 0.05
C GLY A 153 39.12 -32.26 -0.95
N GLY A 154 38.45 -31.40 -1.71
CA GLY A 154 37.57 -31.78 -2.81
C GLY A 154 37.08 -30.55 -3.56
N ARG A 155 37.88 -30.12 -4.53
CA ARG A 155 37.62 -29.04 -5.49
C ARG A 155 36.48 -29.40 -6.45
N SER A 156 35.80 -28.35 -6.91
CA SER A 156 34.89 -28.25 -8.06
C SER A 156 33.45 -28.69 -7.90
N GLY A 157 32.54 -27.75 -8.20
CA GLY A 157 31.16 -28.06 -8.54
C GLY A 157 30.20 -26.90 -8.35
N ALA A 158 30.45 -25.78 -9.03
CA ALA A 158 29.40 -24.80 -9.28
C ALA A 158 28.23 -25.52 -9.98
N ALA A 159 27.08 -25.61 -9.32
CA ALA A 159 25.87 -26.15 -9.93
C ALA A 159 24.63 -25.51 -9.30
N GLY A 160 24.05 -24.58 -10.06
CA GLY A 160 22.63 -24.27 -9.99
C GLY A 160 22.21 -23.39 -8.82
N THR A 161 22.39 -22.08 -8.97
CA THR A 161 21.29 -21.19 -8.57
C THR A 161 20.12 -21.56 -9.47
N THR A 162 19.36 -22.58 -9.07
CA THR A 162 18.03 -22.82 -9.60
C THR A 162 17.24 -21.60 -9.18
N ALA A 163 17.29 -20.56 -10.01
CA ALA A 163 16.37 -19.45 -9.93
C ALA A 163 15.00 -20.11 -10.02
N LYS A 164 14.35 -20.28 -8.87
CA LYS A 164 12.96 -20.73 -8.79
C LYS A 164 12.24 -19.88 -9.83
N PRO A 165 11.60 -20.48 -10.86
CA PRO A 165 10.89 -19.69 -11.84
C PRO A 165 9.96 -18.78 -11.05
N ARG A 166 10.15 -17.46 -11.20
CA ARG A 166 9.33 -16.45 -10.55
C ARG A 166 7.89 -16.89 -10.81
N PRO A 167 7.04 -17.05 -9.78
CA PRO A 167 5.67 -17.45 -10.01
C PRO A 167 5.10 -16.50 -11.05
N SER A 168 4.69 -17.04 -12.20
CA SER A 168 4.06 -16.25 -13.23
C SER A 168 2.71 -15.80 -12.66
N PHE A 169 2.65 -14.57 -12.18
CA PHE A 169 1.42 -13.98 -11.69
C PHE A 169 0.39 -14.01 -12.82
N ARG A 170 -0.81 -14.52 -12.52
CA ARG A 170 -1.92 -14.55 -13.47
C ARG A 170 -2.56 -13.18 -13.58
N LEU A 171 -2.49 -12.41 -12.50
CA LEU A 171 -2.86 -11.00 -12.50
C LEU A 171 -1.71 -10.17 -13.07
N ALA A 172 -1.89 -9.64 -14.28
CA ALA A 172 -0.94 -8.74 -14.91
C ALA A 172 -1.48 -7.31 -14.88
N LEU A 173 -0.94 -6.48 -13.99
CA LEU A 173 -1.25 -5.06 -13.95
C LEU A 173 -0.13 -4.27 -14.65
N PRO A 174 -0.44 -3.31 -15.54
CA PRO A 174 0.56 -2.43 -16.10
C PRO A 174 1.25 -1.63 -14.99
N THR A 175 2.57 -1.46 -15.07
CA THR A 175 3.29 -0.56 -14.18
C THR A 175 2.91 0.88 -14.52
N VAL A 176 2.41 1.60 -13.52
CA VAL A 176 2.02 3.01 -13.66
C VAL A 176 2.69 3.84 -12.57
N VAL A 177 3.08 5.06 -12.91
CA VAL A 177 3.55 6.05 -11.93
C VAL A 177 2.34 6.88 -11.51
N VAL A 178 2.02 6.86 -10.22
CA VAL A 178 0.87 7.57 -9.67
C VAL A 178 1.33 8.83 -8.97
N LYS A 179 0.79 9.99 -9.38
CA LYS A 179 0.91 11.21 -8.60
C LYS A 179 -0.11 11.17 -7.46
N LEU A 180 0.38 11.03 -6.24
CA LEU A 180 -0.44 11.09 -5.04
C LEU A 180 -0.90 12.53 -4.77
N THR A 181 -2.16 12.69 -4.41
CA THR A 181 -2.68 13.97 -3.89
C THR A 181 -2.19 14.18 -2.45
N ASP A 182 -2.15 15.41 -1.98
CA ASP A 182 -1.71 15.72 -0.60
C ASP A 182 -2.59 15.02 0.44
N GLN A 183 -3.89 14.89 0.15
CA GLN A 183 -4.81 14.14 0.99
C GLN A 183 -4.45 12.65 1.05
N GLU A 184 -4.08 12.04 -0.08
CA GLU A 184 -3.64 10.63 -0.11
C GLU A 184 -2.34 10.42 0.63
N LYS A 185 -1.36 11.31 0.42
CA LYS A 185 -0.11 11.30 1.16
C LYS A 185 -0.37 11.35 2.66
N LYS A 186 -1.25 12.26 3.09
CA LYS A 186 -1.58 12.42 4.50
C LYS A 186 -2.31 11.21 5.09
N VAL A 187 -3.30 10.65 4.41
CA VAL A 187 -4.13 9.55 4.96
C VAL A 187 -3.46 8.18 4.90
N LEU A 188 -2.42 8.03 4.06
CA LEU A 188 -1.61 6.82 3.96
C LEU A 188 -0.26 6.95 4.67
N ASP A 189 -0.02 8.07 5.36
CA ASP A 189 1.25 8.37 6.00
C ASP A 189 2.44 8.22 5.03
N LEU A 190 2.30 8.86 3.86
CA LEU A 190 3.25 8.93 2.75
C LEU A 190 3.73 10.38 2.49
N GLY A 191 3.54 11.28 3.46
CA GLY A 191 4.21 12.58 3.44
C GLY A 191 5.72 12.40 3.62
N ASP A 192 6.50 13.29 3.00
CA ASP A 192 7.92 13.40 3.33
C ASP A 192 8.00 13.74 4.82
N ASP A 193 8.63 12.88 5.60
CA ASP A 193 9.15 13.31 6.90
C ASP A 193 10.20 14.37 6.53
N GLU A 194 9.85 15.64 6.62
CA GLU A 194 10.86 16.69 6.74
C GLU A 194 11.73 16.23 7.91
N THR A 195 12.95 15.79 7.60
CA THR A 195 13.99 15.58 8.59
C THR A 195 14.07 16.86 9.38
N ASP A 196 13.55 16.83 10.60
CA ASP A 196 13.62 17.89 11.59
C ASP A 196 15.07 17.96 12.13
N ASP A 197 16.02 18.06 11.19
CA ASP A 197 17.40 18.46 11.41
C ASP A 197 17.43 19.98 11.37
N SER A 198 16.92 20.59 12.44
CA SER A 198 17.36 21.92 12.84
C SER A 198 17.63 21.95 14.34
N ALA A 199 18.82 21.42 14.63
CA ALA A 199 19.82 22.06 15.45
C ALA A 199 19.34 22.69 16.76
N LEU A 200 19.60 21.93 17.84
CA LEU A 200 20.09 22.45 19.11
C LEU A 200 20.81 23.80 18.95
N THR A 201 20.19 24.86 19.44
CA THR A 201 20.92 26.04 19.95
C THR A 201 20.37 26.37 21.32
N LEU A 202 21.07 25.86 22.34
CA LEU A 202 20.96 26.31 23.72
C LEU A 202 21.69 27.65 23.89
N THR A 203 21.27 28.40 24.91
CA THR A 203 21.89 29.59 25.55
C THR A 203 21.55 30.93 24.86
N SER A 204 21.15 32.04 25.51
CA SER A 204 21.25 32.49 26.92
C SER A 204 20.24 33.62 27.24
N ASP A 205 19.95 33.78 28.53
CA ASP A 205 19.65 34.99 29.33
C ASP A 205 18.57 36.03 28.94
N ASP A 206 17.52 36.05 29.78
CA ASP A 206 17.12 37.14 30.68
C ASP A 206 17.21 38.61 30.21
N SER A 207 16.05 39.25 30.00
CA SER A 207 15.83 40.66 30.36
C SER A 207 14.34 40.96 30.62
N ASN A 208 14.09 41.57 31.77
CA ASN A 208 12.84 42.05 32.35
C ASN A 208 12.07 43.14 31.57
N GLU A 209 10.78 43.26 31.92
CA GLU A 209 9.94 44.50 32.00
C GLU A 209 9.72 45.30 30.71
N ASP A 210 8.64 46.04 30.44
CA ASP A 210 7.28 46.29 30.96
C ASP A 210 6.76 47.32 29.93
N ASP A 211 5.58 47.17 29.32
CA ASP A 211 4.70 48.33 29.07
C ASP A 211 3.31 47.94 28.54
N SER A 212 2.34 48.75 28.93
CA SER A 212 0.92 48.50 28.90
C SER A 212 0.21 49.52 28.01
N VAL A 213 -0.68 49.11 27.10
CA VAL A 213 -1.68 50.02 26.50
C VAL A 213 -3.03 49.32 26.26
N VAL A 214 -4.06 50.00 26.77
CA VAL A 214 -5.49 49.71 26.83
C VAL A 214 -6.23 49.99 25.51
N GLY A 215 -7.05 49.03 25.02
CA GLY A 215 -8.33 49.17 24.27
C GLY A 215 -8.36 49.91 22.91
N PRO A 216 -9.46 49.88 22.11
CA PRO A 216 -10.85 49.60 22.49
C PRO A 216 -11.64 48.59 21.61
N ARG A 217 -12.79 48.16 22.15
CA ARG A 217 -13.82 47.27 21.55
C ARG A 217 -14.67 48.00 20.50
N PHE A 218 -15.08 47.30 19.44
CA PHE A 218 -16.29 47.66 18.68
C PHE A 218 -17.18 46.44 18.35
N ARG A 219 -18.46 46.59 18.71
CA ARG A 219 -19.64 45.79 18.34
C ARG A 219 -20.09 46.14 16.92
N GLY A 220 -20.68 45.17 16.20
CA GLY A 220 -21.67 45.45 15.15
C GLY A 220 -21.85 44.33 14.14
N GLY A 221 -22.95 43.58 14.25
CA GLY A 221 -23.47 42.72 13.17
C GLY A 221 -24.58 43.43 12.38
N PRO A 222 -24.87 43.05 11.12
CA PRO A 222 -25.87 43.73 10.29
C PRO A 222 -27.29 43.15 10.43
N LYS A 223 -28.25 43.99 10.03
CA LYS A 223 -29.73 43.90 10.13
C LYS A 223 -30.37 42.68 9.48
#